data_AF-A0A973BVJ5-F1
#
_entry.id   AF-A0A973BVJ5-F1
#
_cell.length_a   1.000
_cell.length_b   1.000
_cell.length_c   1.000
_cell.angle_alpha   90.00
_cell.angle_beta   90.00
_cell.angle_gamma   90.00
#
_symmetry.space_group_name_H-M   'P 1'
#
loop_
_entity.id
_entity.type
_entity.pdbx_description
1 polymer ?
#
loop_
_entity_poly.entity_id
_entity_poly.type
_entity_poly.pdbx_seq_one_letter_code
_entity_poly.pdbx_strand_id
1 'polypeptide(L)'
;MNYEKYNGWSNYATWRINLELFSDMDVTDYFDELPTTEMLEEYVENVVFDYAGHFGLVEDYARAFLNNVNYYEILEHIKENYEHDKATENEE
;
A
#
# COMPACT_ATOMS: atom_id res chain seq x y z
N MET A 1 -2.49 -24.12 10.52
CA MET A 1 -1.93 -22.76 10.47
C MET A 1 -1.06 -22.69 9.24
N ASN A 2 -1.40 -21.83 8.28
CA ASN A 2 -0.62 -21.68 7.07
C ASN A 2 0.53 -20.70 7.38
N TYR A 3 1.75 -21.23 7.54
CA TYR A 3 2.93 -20.44 7.93
C TYR A 3 3.51 -19.61 6.76
N GLU A 4 2.82 -19.56 5.63
CA GLU A 4 3.29 -18.87 4.42
C GLU A 4 2.96 -17.37 4.39
N LYS A 5 2.02 -16.91 5.21
CA LYS A 5 1.59 -15.49 5.24
C LYS A 5 2.16 -14.74 6.44
N TYR A 6 2.55 -13.49 6.23
CA TYR A 6 2.97 -12.58 7.28
C TYR A 6 1.79 -11.71 7.72
N ASN A 7 1.23 -11.97 8.91
CA ASN A 7 0.05 -11.26 9.43
C ASN A 7 -1.14 -11.20 8.45
N GLY A 8 -1.34 -12.27 7.67
CA GLY A 8 -2.41 -12.35 6.66
C GLY A 8 -2.03 -11.88 5.26
N TRP A 9 -0.85 -11.27 5.09
CA TRP A 9 -0.32 -10.79 3.81
C TRP A 9 0.70 -11.76 3.20
N SER A 10 0.94 -11.65 1.90
CA SER A 10 1.88 -12.53 1.18
C SER A 10 3.31 -12.45 1.69
N ASN A 11 3.76 -11.30 2.21
CA ASN A 11 5.09 -11.14 2.79
C ASN A 11 5.17 -9.95 3.76
N TYR A 12 6.31 -9.84 4.46
CA TYR A 12 6.58 -8.77 5.43
C TYR A 12 6.53 -7.36 4.82
N ALA A 13 7.13 -7.17 3.65
CA ALA A 13 7.20 -5.85 3.01
C ALA A 13 5.80 -5.33 2.65
N THR A 14 4.97 -6.21 2.11
CA THR A 14 3.58 -5.91 1.75
C THR A 14 2.76 -5.55 2.99
N TRP A 15 2.85 -6.34 4.06
CA TRP A 15 2.18 -6.01 5.32
C TRP A 15 2.64 -4.67 5.89
N ARG A 16 3.95 -4.38 5.90
CA ARG A 16 4.48 -3.14 6.46
C ARG A 16 4.02 -1.92 5.67
N ILE A 17 4.10 -1.95 4.34
CA ILE A 17 3.67 -0.83 3.51
C ILE A 17 2.17 -0.59 3.66
N ASN A 18 1.35 -1.65 3.70
CA ASN A 18 -0.07 -1.50 4.01
C ASN A 18 -0.28 -0.83 5.37
N LEU A 19 0.36 -1.34 6.42
CA LEU A 19 0.20 -0.83 7.79
C LEU A 19 0.66 0.63 7.93
N GLU A 20 1.73 1.03 7.25
CA GLU A 20 2.32 2.35 7.44
C GLU A 20 1.65 3.42 6.58
N LEU A 21 1.19 3.06 5.38
CA LEU A 21 0.72 4.04 4.40
C LEU A 21 -0.77 3.95 4.06
N PHE A 22 -1.41 2.79 4.26
CA PHE A 22 -2.76 2.56 3.73
C PHE A 22 -3.79 2.10 4.78
N SER A 23 -3.40 1.52 5.92
CA SER A 23 -4.37 0.87 6.82
C SER A 23 -5.33 1.82 7.53
N ASP A 24 -4.89 3.05 7.78
CA ASP A 24 -5.68 4.10 8.45
C ASP A 24 -6.10 5.21 7.47
N MET A 25 -5.91 4.99 6.16
CA MET A 25 -6.16 5.97 5.12
C MET A 25 -7.52 5.70 4.47
N ASP A 26 -8.33 6.76 4.31
CA ASP A 26 -9.41 6.73 3.33
C ASP A 26 -8.80 6.96 1.94
N VAL A 27 -8.93 5.98 1.06
CA VAL A 27 -8.38 6.07 -0.30
C VAL A 27 -8.94 7.27 -1.07
N THR A 28 -10.16 7.72 -0.74
CA THR A 28 -10.82 8.85 -1.41
C THR A 28 -10.22 10.20 -1.04
N ASP A 29 -9.46 10.30 0.06
CA ASP A 29 -8.74 11.52 0.44
C ASP A 29 -7.55 11.81 -0.49
N TYR A 30 -7.02 10.79 -1.14
CA TYR A 30 -5.79 10.86 -1.95
C TYR A 30 -6.00 10.54 -3.42
N PHE A 31 -7.08 9.83 -3.75
CA PHE A 31 -7.40 9.43 -5.10
C PHE A 31 -8.87 9.74 -5.40
N ASP A 32 -9.12 10.48 -6.49
CA ASP A 32 -10.49 10.79 -6.95
C ASP A 32 -11.27 9.52 -7.37
N GLU A 33 -10.55 8.45 -7.73
CA GLU A 33 -11.07 7.16 -8.18
C GLU A 33 -10.23 6.03 -7.57
N LEU A 34 -10.69 4.77 -7.66
CA LEU A 34 -9.88 3.62 -7.23
C LEU A 34 -8.53 3.62 -7.98
N PRO A 35 -7.39 3.61 -7.26
CA PRO A 35 -6.08 3.71 -7.89
C PRO A 35 -5.73 2.46 -8.70
N THR A 36 -4.78 2.58 -9.62
CA THR A 36 -4.12 1.41 -10.23
C THR A 36 -2.94 0.96 -9.37
N THR A 37 -2.43 -0.25 -9.64
CA THR A 37 -1.22 -0.77 -8.97
C THR A 37 -0.03 0.17 -9.17
N GLU A 38 0.13 0.71 -10.38
CA GLU A 38 1.21 1.64 -10.73
C GLU A 38 1.09 2.95 -9.96
N MET A 39 -0.15 3.46 -9.76
CA MET A 39 -0.37 4.65 -8.95
C MET A 39 -0.01 4.43 -7.48
N LEU A 40 -0.27 3.23 -6.94
CA LEU A 40 0.15 2.88 -5.58
C LEU A 40 1.68 2.80 -5.48
N GLU A 41 2.34 2.16 -6.44
CA GLU A 41 3.81 2.07 -6.45
C GLU A 41 4.45 3.45 -6.53
N GLU A 42 3.97 4.33 -7.43
CA GLU A 42 4.42 5.71 -7.55
C GLU A 42 4.15 6.52 -6.26
N TYR A 43 2.97 6.36 -5.66
CA TYR A 43 2.65 7.01 -4.38
C TYR A 43 3.63 6.60 -3.28
N VAL A 44 3.90 5.30 -3.13
CA VAL A 44 4.86 4.80 -2.14
C VAL A 44 6.28 5.30 -2.43
N GLU A 45 6.73 5.28 -3.68
CA GLU A 45 8.03 5.84 -4.05
C GLU A 45 8.12 7.33 -3.69
N ASN A 46 7.11 8.12 -4.01
CA ASN A 46 7.07 9.53 -3.67
C ASN A 46 7.10 9.73 -2.14
N VAL A 47 6.26 9.04 -1.37
CA VAL A 47 6.27 9.18 0.10
C VAL A 47 7.63 8.83 0.71
N VAL A 48 8.32 7.82 0.18
CA VAL A 48 9.61 7.36 0.71
C VAL A 48 10.78 8.24 0.25
N PHE A 49 10.73 8.78 -0.97
CA PHE A 49 11.88 9.44 -1.62
C PHE A 49 11.71 10.93 -1.94
N ASP A 50 10.54 11.55 -1.73
CA ASP A 50 10.26 12.97 -2.09
C ASP A 50 11.02 14.01 -1.23
N TYR A 51 12.04 13.58 -0.49
CA TYR A 51 13.01 14.48 0.13
C TYR A 51 14.17 14.75 -0.82
N ALA A 52 14.43 16.03 -1.11
CA ALA A 52 15.47 16.45 -2.05
C ALA A 52 16.87 15.87 -1.71
N GLY A 53 17.36 14.93 -2.53
CA GLY A 53 18.73 14.41 -2.48
C GLY A 53 18.85 12.94 -2.89
N HIS A 54 20.09 12.47 -3.05
CA HIS A 54 20.41 11.04 -3.11
C HIS A 54 20.89 10.58 -1.74
N PHE A 55 20.29 9.53 -1.19
CA PHE A 55 20.65 9.02 0.15
C PHE A 55 21.68 7.87 0.11
N GLY A 56 22.20 7.55 -1.08
CA GLY A 56 23.20 6.50 -1.28
C GLY A 56 22.71 5.15 -0.78
N LEU A 57 23.51 4.43 0.01
CA LEU A 57 23.17 3.09 0.48
C LEU A 57 21.83 3.01 1.25
N VAL A 58 21.42 4.09 1.93
CA VAL A 58 20.12 4.11 2.63
C VAL A 58 18.97 4.03 1.61
N GLU A 59 19.08 4.77 0.50
CA GLU A 59 18.13 4.72 -0.61
C GLU A 59 18.11 3.34 -1.25
N ASP A 60 19.28 2.73 -1.48
CA ASP A 60 19.39 1.41 -2.09
C ASP A 60 18.69 0.33 -1.25
N TYR A 61 18.85 0.37 0.09
CA TYR A 61 18.14 -0.55 0.98
C TYR A 61 16.62 -0.32 0.98
N ALA A 62 16.18 0.95 0.94
CA ALA A 62 14.76 1.28 0.85
C ALA A 62 14.15 0.78 -0.47
N ARG A 63 14.82 1.02 -1.62
CA ARG A 63 14.39 0.50 -2.93
C ARG A 63 14.35 -1.03 -2.95
N ALA A 64 15.36 -1.69 -2.37
CA ALA A 64 15.38 -3.16 -2.27
C ALA A 64 14.22 -3.69 -1.41
N PHE A 65 13.82 -2.97 -0.37
CA PHE A 65 12.65 -3.31 0.44
C PHE A 65 11.36 -3.14 -0.36
N LEU A 66 11.16 -1.99 -1.00
CA LEU A 66 9.97 -1.70 -1.82
C LEU A 66 9.81 -2.69 -2.99
N ASN A 67 10.91 -3.15 -3.58
CA ASN A 67 10.88 -4.16 -4.65
C ASN A 67 10.31 -5.54 -4.21
N ASN A 68 10.12 -5.77 -2.91
CA ASN A 68 9.47 -7.00 -2.40
C ASN A 68 7.98 -6.80 -2.08
N VAL A 69 7.43 -5.60 -2.29
CA VAL A 69 6.04 -5.29 -1.99
C VAL A 69 5.14 -5.84 -3.10
N ASN A 70 4.07 -6.52 -2.70
CA ASN A 70 3.01 -6.94 -3.61
C ASN A 70 1.92 -5.86 -3.67
N TYR A 71 2.12 -4.86 -4.52
CA TYR A 71 1.16 -3.74 -4.67
C TYR A 71 -0.21 -4.19 -5.18
N TYR A 72 -0.28 -5.31 -5.91
CA TYR A 72 -1.57 -5.87 -6.33
C TYR A 72 -2.39 -6.35 -5.14
N GLU A 73 -1.77 -7.02 -4.15
CA GLU A 73 -2.46 -7.45 -2.93
C GLU A 73 -2.97 -6.25 -2.11
N ILE A 74 -2.20 -5.17 -2.05
CA ILE A 74 -2.62 -3.91 -1.40
C ILE A 74 -3.83 -3.31 -2.13
N LEU A 75 -3.78 -3.25 -3.47
CA LEU A 75 -4.88 -2.72 -4.27
C LEU A 75 -6.18 -3.50 -4.05
N GLU A 76 -6.12 -4.84 -4.05
CA GLU A 76 -7.32 -5.66 -3.81
C GLU A 76 -7.88 -5.42 -2.40
N HIS A 77 -7.04 -5.29 -1.38
CA HIS A 77 -7.49 -4.93 -0.04
C HIS A 77 -8.16 -3.54 0.00
N ILE A 78 -7.63 -2.55 -0.71
CA ILE A 78 -8.23 -1.21 -0.81
C ILE A 78 -9.60 -1.28 -1.47
N LYS A 79 -9.74 -2.05 -2.56
CA LYS A 79 -11.04 -2.25 -3.24
C LYS A 79 -12.06 -2.91 -2.33
N GLU A 80 -11.67 -3.96 -1.62
CA GLU A 80 -12.54 -4.66 -0.68
C GLU A 80 -13.08 -3.72 0.41
N ASN A 81 -12.22 -2.88 0.98
CA ASN A 81 -12.63 -1.85 1.95
C ASN A 81 -13.59 -0.83 1.32
N TYR A 82 -13.24 -0.29 0.15
CA TYR A 82 -14.06 0.71 -0.55
C TYR A 82 -15.45 0.19 -0.91
N GLU A 83 -15.56 -1.06 -1.37
CA GLU A 83 -16.83 -1.71 -1.66
C GLU A 83 -17.66 -1.96 -0.39
N HIS A 84 -17.00 -2.37 0.70
CA HIS A 84 -17.64 -2.57 2.00
C HIS A 84 -18.22 -1.25 2.53
N ASP A 85 -17.45 -0.17 2.52
CA ASP A 85 -17.88 1.12 3.04
C ASP A 85 -19.06 1.68 2.24
N LYS A 86 -19.00 1.61 0.90
CA LYS A 86 -20.14 1.94 0.03
C LYS A 86 -21.38 1.10 0.30
N ALA A 87 -21.23 -0.19 0.60
CA ALA A 87 -22.37 -1.04 0.92
C ALA A 87 -23.04 -0.58 2.23
N THR A 88 -22.23 -0.22 3.25
CA THR A 88 -22.76 0.27 4.53
C THR A 88 -23.45 1.62 4.42
N GLU A 89 -22.95 2.54 3.61
CA GLU A 89 -23.58 3.86 3.39
C GLU A 89 -24.94 3.77 2.67
N ASN A 90 -25.15 2.76 1.83
CA ASN A 90 -26.42 2.56 1.11
C ASN A 90 -27.49 1.85 1.97
N GLU A 91 -27.13 1.35 3.16
CA GLU A 91 -28.05 0.69 4.10
C GLU A 91 -28.58 1.62 5.20
N GLU A 92 -28.05 2.85 5.32
CA GLU A 92 -28.51 3.92 6.24
C GLU A 92 -29.45 4.94 5.57
#